data_AF-A0A7Y1MRQ9-F1
#
_entry.id   AF-A0A7Y1MRQ9-F1
#
_cell.length_a   1.000
_cell.length_b   1.000
_cell.length_c   1.000
_cell.angle_alpha   90.00
_cell.angle_beta   90.00
_cell.angle_gamma   90.00
#
_symmetry.space_group_name_H-M   'P 1'
#
loop_
_entity.id
_entity.type
_entity.pdbx_description
1 polymer ?
#
loop_
_entity_poly.entity_id
_entity_poly.type
_entity_poly.pdbx_seq_one_letter_code
_entity_poly.pdbx_strand_id
1 'polypeptide(L)' 'MQDRSTSSDILRQVCFLRQRLKLTQQDLAKQLGISSRTLQDWEQGRRQPSGPGRALLLQWVDQQAAHGC' A
#
# COMPACT_ATOMS: atom_id res chain seq x y z
N MET A 1 -0.53 -12.87 18.18
CA MET A 1 -1.54 -11.80 18.19
C MET A 1 -1.20 -10.84 17.05
N GLN A 2 -1.90 -10.92 15.92
CA GLN A 2 -1.63 -10.02 14.79
C GLN A 2 -2.41 -8.73 15.02
N ASP A 3 -1.65 -7.71 15.43
CA ASP A 3 -2.09 -6.35 15.72
C ASP A 3 -2.79 -5.73 14.51
N ARG A 4 -4.11 -5.57 14.58
CA ARG A 4 -4.92 -4.94 13.52
C ARG A 4 -4.57 -3.46 13.32
N SER A 5 -3.93 -2.82 14.30
CA SER A 5 -3.62 -1.39 14.24
C SER A 5 -2.61 -1.10 13.13
N THR A 6 -1.47 -1.81 13.08
CA THR A 6 -0.40 -1.40 12.15
C THR A 6 -0.75 -1.50 10.66
N SER A 7 -1.65 -2.42 10.27
CA SER A 7 -2.01 -2.59 8.85
C SER A 7 -2.80 -1.38 8.33
N SER A 8 -3.61 -0.76 9.18
CA SER A 8 -4.41 0.41 8.83
C SER A 8 -3.54 1.66 8.64
N ASP A 9 -2.49 1.81 9.45
CA ASP A 9 -1.54 2.93 9.36
C ASP A 9 -0.78 2.94 8.02
N ILE A 10 -0.32 1.77 7.57
CA ILE A 10 0.39 1.61 6.30
C ILE A 10 -0.52 1.95 5.12
N LEU A 11 -1.79 1.50 5.14
CA LEU A 11 -2.75 1.83 4.08
C LEU A 11 -3.01 3.35 4.00
N ARG A 12 -3.03 4.03 5.16
CA ARG A 12 -3.17 5.49 5.23
C ARG A 12 -1.98 6.20 4.59
N GLN A 13 -0.76 5.75 4.86
CA GLN A 13 0.46 6.27 4.24
C GLN A 13 0.48 6.05 2.73
N VAL A 14 0.10 4.85 2.28
CA VAL A 14 -0.01 4.52 0.85
C VAL A 14 -0.99 5.46 0.15
N CYS A 15 -2.17 5.68 0.73
CA CYS A 15 -3.17 6.59 0.16
C CYS A 15 -2.65 8.04 0.08
N PHE A 16 -1.98 8.52 1.13
CA PHE A 16 -1.35 9.84 1.15
C PHE A 16 -0.26 10.01 0.08
N LEU A 17 0.66 9.05 -0.03
CA LEU A 17 1.72 9.07 -1.04
C LEU A 17 1.14 8.99 -2.46
N ARG A 18 0.13 8.15 -2.68
CA ARG A 18 -0.55 8.05 -3.98
C ARG A 18 -1.15 9.38 -4.41
N GLN A 19 -1.77 10.13 -3.49
CA GLN A 19 -2.29 11.46 -3.79
C GLN A 19 -1.18 12.45 -4.12
N ARG A 20 -0.08 12.44 -3.36
CA ARG A 20 1.10 13.31 -3.64
C ARG A 20 1.73 13.01 -5.00
N LEU A 21 1.86 11.74 -5.35
CA LEU A 21 2.46 11.26 -6.59
C LEU A 21 1.47 11.25 -7.78
N LYS A 22 0.20 11.62 -7.55
CA LYS A 22 -0.89 11.52 -8.53
C LYS A 22 -1.00 10.14 -9.20
N LEU A 23 -0.76 9.07 -8.43
CA LEU A 23 -0.79 7.68 -8.92
C LEU A 23 -2.18 7.05 -8.79
N THR A 24 -2.63 6.40 -9.86
CA THR A 24 -3.88 5.62 -9.84
C THR A 24 -3.71 4.32 -9.05
N GLN A 25 -4.84 3.67 -8.69
CA GLN A 25 -4.80 2.35 -8.04
C GLN A 25 -4.11 1.31 -8.94
N GLN A 26 -4.30 1.44 -10.26
CA GLN A 26 -3.70 0.55 -11.24
C GLN A 26 -2.20 0.76 -11.33
N ASP A 27 -1.71 2.00 -11.30
CA ASP A 27 -0.27 2.29 -11.31
C ASP A 27 0.40 1.78 -10.04
N LEU A 28 -0.21 1.99 -8.88
CA LEU A 28 0.29 1.42 -7.63
C LEU A 28 0.35 -0.11 -7.71
N ALA A 29 -0.75 -0.74 -8.14
CA ALA A 29 -0.83 -2.19 -8.23
C ALA A 29 0.25 -2.75 -9.18
N LYS A 30 0.48 -2.10 -10.32
CA LYS A 30 1.58 -2.44 -11.25
C LYS A 30 2.96 -2.31 -10.58
N GLN A 31 3.21 -1.23 -9.86
CA GLN A 31 4.49 -1.04 -9.15
C GLN A 31 4.71 -2.07 -8.04
N LEU A 32 3.65 -2.46 -7.36
CA LEU A 32 3.66 -3.50 -6.33
C LEU A 32 3.67 -4.93 -6.89
N GLY A 33 3.48 -5.10 -8.21
CA GLY A 33 3.34 -6.42 -8.83
C GLY A 33 2.09 -7.19 -8.38
N ILE A 34 1.05 -6.50 -7.92
CA ILE A 34 -0.21 -7.11 -7.48
C ILE A 34 -1.37 -6.68 -8.39
N SER A 35 -2.50 -7.38 -8.28
CA SER A 35 -3.72 -6.99 -8.97
C SER A 35 -4.33 -5.74 -8.32
N SER A 36 -4.86 -4.81 -9.13
CA SER A 36 -5.62 -3.64 -8.64
C SER A 36 -6.79 -4.05 -7.76
N ARG A 37 -7.37 -5.22 -8.01
CA ARG A 37 -8.40 -5.83 -7.17
C ARG A 37 -7.90 -6.20 -5.78
N THR A 38 -6.69 -6.75 -5.66
CA THR A 38 -6.07 -7.09 -4.37
C THR A 38 -5.81 -5.83 -3.54
N LEU A 39 -5.32 -4.77 -4.18
CA LEU A 39 -5.16 -3.46 -3.54
C LEU A 39 -6.51 -2.90 -3.07
N GLN A 40 -7.54 -2.99 -3.91
CA GLN A 40 -8.89 -2.53 -3.57
C GLN A 40 -9.47 -3.33 -2.38
N ASP A 41 -9.28 -4.64 -2.34
CA ASP A 41 -9.68 -5.48 -1.19
C ASP A 41 -8.96 -5.07 0.10
N TRP A 42 -7.70 -4.62 0.00
CA TRP A 42 -6.95 -4.07 1.14
C TRP A 42 -7.49 -2.71 1.59
N GLU A 43 -7.70 -1.78 0.67
CA GLU A 43 -8.21 -0.44 0.96
C GLU A 43 -9.65 -0.46 1.49
N GLN A 44 -10.49 -1.41 1.03
CA GLN A 44 -11.85 -1.60 1.52
C GLN A 44 -11.93 -2.38 2.85
N GLY A 45 -10.81 -2.87 3.37
CA GLY A 45 -10.78 -3.68 4.59
C GLY A 45 -11.39 -5.08 4.44
N ARG A 46 -11.70 -5.51 3.21
CA ARG A 46 -12.16 -6.87 2.88
C ARG A 46 -11.08 -7.90 3.18
N ARG A 47 -9.81 -7.51 2.98
CA ARG A 47 -8.64 -8.36 3.21
C ARG A 47 -7.54 -7.54 3.87
N GLN A 48 -6.91 -8.05 4.92
CA GLN A 48 -5.73 -7.40 5.50
C GLN A 48 -4.47 -7.89 4.78
N PRO A 49 -3.52 -6.99 4.46
CA PRO A 49 -2.22 -7.42 3.97
C PRO A 49 -1.49 -8.18 5.08
N SER A 50 -1.25 -9.47 4.87
CA SER A 50 -0.57 -10.35 5.82
C SER A 50 0.78 -10.81 5.25
N GLY A 51 1.78 -10.93 6.12
CA GLY A 51 3.12 -11.41 5.77
C GLY A 51 3.74 -10.63 4.60
N PRO A 52 3.94 -11.25 3.42
CA PRO A 52 4.60 -10.61 2.27
C PRO A 52 3.85 -9.38 1.74
N GLY A 53 2.51 -9.36 1.80
CA GLY A 53 1.73 -8.22 1.30
C GLY A 53 1.99 -6.93 2.09
N ARG A 54 2.22 -7.04 3.41
CA ARG A 54 2.54 -5.89 4.26
C ARG A 54 3.97 -5.40 4.04
N ALA A 55 4.91 -6.33 3.86
CA ALA A 55 6.30 -5.99 3.56
C ALA A 55 6.41 -5.23 2.23
N LEU A 56 5.68 -5.65 1.20
CA LEU A 56 5.64 -4.95 -0.10
C LEU A 56 5.13 -3.51 0.03
N LEU A 57 4.04 -3.29 0.77
CA LEU A 57 3.51 -1.95 1.00
C LEU A 57 4.51 -1.06 1.76
N LEU A 58 5.17 -1.61 2.79
CA LEU A 58 6.21 -0.88 3.53
C LEU A 58 7.41 -0.52 2.65
N GLN A 59 7.92 -1.48 1.88
CA GLN A 59 9.01 -1.24 0.94
C GLN A 59 8.64 -0.18 -0.10
N TRP A 60 7.42 -0.24 -0.63
CA TRP A 60 6.97 0.76 -1.58
C TRP A 60 6.88 2.16 -0.97
N VAL A 61 6.31 2.28 0.25
CA VAL A 61 6.27 3.57 0.98
C VAL A 61 7.67 4.12 1.20
N ASP A 62 8.63 3.27 1.59
CA ASP A 62 10.04 3.61 1.76
C ASP A 62 10.69 4.08 0.45
N GLN A 63 10.47 3.35 -0.66
CA GLN A 63 10.98 3.71 -1.99
C GLN A 63 10.47 5.08 -2.47
N GLN A 64 9.21 5.42 -2.18
CA GLN A 64 8.65 6.71 -2.58
C GLN A 64 9.13 7.89 -1.73
N ALA A 65 9.61 7.64 -0.51
CA ALA A 65 10.26 8.68 0.28
C ALA A 65 11.57 9.16 -0.38
N ALA A 66 12.22 8.31 -1.18
CA ALA A 66 13.47 8.63 -1.87
C ALA A 66 13.27 9.37 -3.22
N HIS A 67 12.12 9.25 -3.87
CA HIS A 67 11.83 9.89 -5.16
C HIS A 67 11.28 11.32 -5.06
N GLY A 68 11.18 11.86 -3.85
CA GLY A 68 10.70 13.22 -3.57
C GLY A 68 11.76 14.18 -3.00
N CYS A 69 13.04 13.80 -3.00
CA CYS A 69 14.16 14.73 -2.80
C CYS A 69 14.66 15.26 -4.15
#